data_AF-A0A3D9XGK4-F1
#
_entry.id   AF-A0A3D9XGK4-F1
#
_cell.length_a   1.000
_cell.length_b   1.000
_cell.length_c   1.000
_cell.angle_alpha   90.00
_cell.angle_beta   90.00
_cell.angle_gamma   90.00
#
_symmetry.space_group_name_H-M   'P 1'
#
loop_
_entity.id
_entity.type
_entity.pdbx_description
1 polymer ?
#
loop_
_entity_poly.entity_id
_entity_poly.type
_entity_poly.pdbx_seq_one_letter_code
_entity_poly.pdbx_strand_id
1 'polypeptide(L)'
;MIPQSVVADLSMRFNAFLDRFSPPRQIAGNPKALQDDANALLRIVLDHAPTEGWQDWFPEAIRNLEASMTTRSWPAPGEVVRACRGALAKMPATETAAQSRGEANAIQMLIDWHAKFGTQMPGQGRPDRTDELIRRGVLRNEREARFKGFVLSPAAQARVKDQAPSRAEWDHHVAVMASLDGRSRDEVDFELQDDARRNPPTTFQHAGDVFGAAAE
;
A
#
# COMPACT_ATOMS: atom_id res chain seq x y z
N MET A 1 5.63 12.67 10.57
CA MET A 1 5.98 12.89 11.99
C MET A 1 5.37 14.21 12.39
N ILE A 2 4.57 14.24 13.46
CA ILE A 2 3.89 15.47 13.91
C ILE A 2 4.95 16.44 14.49
N PRO A 3 4.94 17.75 14.13
CA PRO A 3 5.89 18.71 14.67
C PRO A 3 5.80 18.83 16.20
N GLN A 4 6.93 19.03 16.88
CA GLN A 4 6.96 19.16 18.34
C GLN A 4 6.08 20.30 18.88
N SER A 5 5.96 21.40 18.13
CA SER A 5 5.05 22.49 18.45
C SER A 5 3.58 22.06 18.48
N VAL A 6 3.18 21.20 17.53
CA VAL A 6 1.81 20.65 17.46
C VAL A 6 1.56 19.69 18.61
N VAL A 7 2.54 18.86 18.97
CA VAL A 7 2.44 17.97 20.13
C VAL A 7 2.23 18.76 21.43
N ALA A 8 3.00 19.83 21.63
CA ALA A 8 2.88 20.70 22.80
C ALA A 8 1.50 21.36 22.87
N ASP A 9 0.99 21.89 21.75
CA ASP A 9 -0.32 22.55 21.69
C ASP A 9 -1.48 21.56 21.95
N LEU A 10 -1.45 20.39 21.35
CA LEU A 10 -2.46 19.36 21.56
C LEU A 10 -2.46 18.86 23.00
N SER A 11 -1.27 18.66 23.58
CA SER A 11 -1.11 18.29 24.99
C SER A 11 -1.73 19.33 25.93
N MET A 12 -1.39 20.60 25.74
CA MET A 12 -1.95 21.70 26.54
C MET A 12 -3.48 21.74 26.46
N ARG A 13 -4.03 21.69 25.24
CA ARG A 13 -5.48 21.78 25.02
C ARG A 13 -6.23 20.57 25.55
N PHE A 14 -5.67 19.38 25.43
CA PHE A 14 -6.29 18.15 25.91
C PHE A 14 -6.27 18.05 27.43
N ASN A 15 -5.18 18.47 28.09
CA ASN A 15 -5.15 18.55 29.56
C ASN A 15 -6.17 19.56 30.09
N ALA A 16 -6.28 20.75 29.47
CA ALA A 16 -7.31 21.72 29.83
C ALA A 16 -8.75 21.18 29.63
N PHE A 17 -8.94 20.26 28.69
CA PHE A 17 -10.20 19.54 28.54
C PHE A 17 -10.44 18.55 29.70
N LEU A 18 -9.43 17.73 30.05
CA LEU A 18 -9.53 16.76 31.16
C LEU A 18 -9.79 17.43 32.51
N ASP A 19 -9.24 18.63 32.75
CA ASP A 19 -9.45 19.42 33.97
C ASP A 19 -10.93 19.77 34.22
N ARG A 20 -11.78 19.72 33.20
CA ARG A 20 -13.23 19.96 33.30
C ARG A 20 -14.01 18.76 33.85
N PHE A 21 -13.37 17.61 33.98
CA PHE A 21 -13.98 16.33 34.35
C PHE A 21 -13.26 15.70 35.54
N SER A 22 -13.99 14.88 36.30
CA SER A 22 -13.38 14.15 37.41
C SER A 22 -12.58 12.95 36.90
N PRO A 23 -11.36 12.69 37.42
CA PRO A 23 -10.66 11.46 37.09
C PRO A 23 -11.40 10.22 37.61
N PRO A 24 -11.12 9.02 37.08
CA PRO A 24 -11.75 7.79 37.56
C PRO A 24 -11.49 7.59 39.05
N ARG A 25 -12.55 7.29 39.82
CA ARG A 25 -12.51 7.20 41.29
C ARG A 25 -11.44 6.23 41.80
N GLN A 26 -11.17 5.17 41.05
CA GLN A 26 -10.20 4.14 41.38
C GLN A 26 -8.76 4.66 41.41
N ILE A 27 -8.45 5.72 40.64
CA ILE A 27 -7.10 6.28 40.51
C ILE A 27 -6.96 7.69 41.09
N ALA A 28 -8.06 8.31 41.53
CA ALA A 28 -8.11 9.69 42.02
C ALA A 28 -7.11 10.02 43.14
N GLY A 29 -6.74 9.04 43.97
CA GLY A 29 -5.76 9.20 45.06
C GLY A 29 -4.30 8.92 44.68
N ASN A 30 -4.02 8.55 43.43
CA ASN A 30 -2.69 8.16 42.98
C ASN A 30 -2.19 9.10 41.86
N PRO A 31 -1.36 10.10 42.19
CA PRO A 31 -0.85 11.08 41.23
C PRO A 31 -0.14 10.45 40.02
N LYS A 32 0.57 9.34 40.23
CA LYS A 32 1.25 8.63 39.13
C LYS A 32 0.23 7.99 38.19
N ALA A 33 -0.77 7.30 38.73
CA ALA A 33 -1.80 6.67 37.91
C ALA A 33 -2.64 7.71 37.14
N LEU A 34 -2.91 8.87 37.74
CA LEU A 34 -3.56 9.99 37.06
C LEU A 34 -2.75 10.47 35.85
N GLN A 35 -1.43 10.66 36.03
CA GLN A 35 -0.56 11.10 34.95
C GLN A 35 -0.43 10.04 33.85
N ASP A 36 -0.30 8.76 34.23
CA ASP A 36 -0.19 7.65 33.28
C ASP A 36 -1.47 7.52 32.43
N ASP A 37 -2.64 7.69 33.04
CA ASP A 37 -3.94 7.62 32.35
C ASP A 37 -4.15 8.84 31.42
N ALA A 38 -3.81 10.05 31.88
CA ALA A 38 -3.82 11.25 31.05
C ALA A 38 -2.88 11.11 29.83
N ASN A 39 -1.67 10.57 30.04
CA ASN A 39 -0.71 10.30 28.98
C ASN A 39 -1.23 9.25 27.99
N ALA A 40 -1.90 8.20 28.46
CA ALA A 40 -2.49 7.17 27.61
C ALA A 40 -3.60 7.75 26.71
N LEU A 41 -4.47 8.59 27.26
CA LEU A 41 -5.52 9.26 26.50
C LEU A 41 -4.94 10.27 25.50
N LEU A 42 -3.96 11.08 25.92
CA LEU A 42 -3.28 12.02 25.04
C LEU A 42 -2.58 11.30 23.87
N ARG A 43 -1.96 10.14 24.13
CA ARG A 43 -1.31 9.36 23.08
C ARG A 43 -2.29 8.95 21.98
N ILE A 44 -3.52 8.58 22.35
CA ILE A 44 -4.58 8.27 21.35
C ILE A 44 -4.90 9.49 20.49
N VAL A 45 -4.99 10.68 21.09
CA VAL A 45 -5.20 11.93 20.35
C VAL A 45 -4.06 12.18 19.38
N LEU A 46 -2.81 12.06 19.83
CA LEU A 46 -1.62 12.27 19.00
C LEU A 46 -1.53 11.24 17.85
N ASP A 47 -1.88 9.98 18.10
CA ASP A 47 -1.86 8.92 17.09
C ASP A 47 -2.87 9.16 15.95
N HIS A 48 -3.92 9.94 16.21
CA HIS A 48 -4.95 10.28 15.21
C HIS A 48 -4.87 11.73 14.70
N ALA A 49 -4.02 12.57 15.29
CA ALA A 49 -3.90 13.95 14.90
C ALA A 49 -3.30 14.06 13.48
N PRO A 50 -3.93 14.80 12.56
CA PRO A 50 -3.38 15.00 11.23
C PRO A 50 -2.18 15.95 11.30
N THR A 51 -1.23 15.83 10.37
CA THR A 51 -0.07 16.74 10.30
C THR A 51 -0.49 18.17 9.94
N GLU A 52 -1.51 18.31 9.08
CA GLU A 52 -2.10 19.57 8.63
C GLU A 52 -3.58 19.64 8.99
N GLY A 53 -4.10 20.84 9.23
CA GLY A 53 -5.52 21.04 9.59
C GLY A 53 -5.90 20.52 10.98
N TRP A 54 -4.91 20.24 11.85
CA TRP A 54 -5.15 19.78 13.21
C TRP A 54 -5.91 20.81 14.05
N GLN A 55 -5.77 22.10 13.72
CA GLN A 55 -6.44 23.21 14.40
C GLN A 55 -7.95 23.17 14.23
N ASP A 56 -8.45 22.68 13.09
CA ASP A 56 -9.88 22.51 12.82
C ASP A 56 -10.36 21.13 13.28
N TRP A 57 -9.50 20.12 13.12
CA TRP A 57 -9.76 18.75 13.55
C TRP A 57 -9.94 18.63 15.07
N PHE A 58 -9.06 19.25 15.86
CA PHE A 58 -9.06 19.07 17.32
C PHE A 58 -10.36 19.56 17.98
N PRO A 59 -10.87 20.78 17.69
CA PRO A 59 -12.18 21.21 18.16
C PRO A 59 -13.30 20.24 17.77
N GLU A 60 -13.27 19.69 16.55
CA GLU A 60 -14.27 18.71 16.11
C GLU A 60 -14.15 17.38 16.88
N ALA A 61 -12.93 16.92 17.15
CA ALA A 61 -12.69 15.73 17.96
C ALA A 61 -13.22 15.92 19.38
N ILE A 62 -12.95 17.08 20.00
CA ILE A 62 -13.48 17.40 21.33
C ILE A 62 -15.01 17.49 21.32
N ARG A 63 -15.63 18.13 20.31
CA ARG A 63 -17.09 18.17 20.17
C ARG A 63 -17.71 16.78 20.08
N ASN A 64 -17.13 15.90 19.26
CA ASN A 64 -17.62 14.52 19.13
C ASN A 64 -17.44 13.75 20.44
N LEU A 65 -16.34 13.98 21.16
CA LEU A 65 -16.08 13.33 22.44
C LEU A 65 -17.10 13.78 23.49
N GLU A 66 -17.29 15.09 23.67
CA GLU A 66 -18.28 15.66 24.59
C GLU A 66 -19.70 15.18 24.28
N ALA A 67 -20.07 15.08 23.00
CA ALA A 67 -21.38 14.59 22.59
C ALA A 67 -21.59 13.10 22.92
N SER A 68 -20.51 12.31 22.97
CA SER A 68 -20.56 10.88 23.30
C SER A 68 -20.51 10.59 24.80
N MET A 69 -19.94 11.51 25.58
CA MET A 69 -19.77 11.34 27.02
C MET A 69 -21.10 11.49 27.75
N THR A 70 -21.49 10.42 28.45
CA THR A 70 -22.69 10.40 29.28
C THR A 70 -22.43 10.76 30.74
N THR A 71 -21.17 10.79 31.16
CA THR A 71 -20.76 11.05 32.55
C THR A 71 -19.85 12.28 32.66
N ARG A 72 -19.73 12.81 33.89
CA ARG A 72 -18.78 13.87 34.24
C ARG A 72 -17.39 13.34 34.63
N SER A 73 -17.05 12.11 34.25
CA SER A 73 -15.73 11.52 34.48
C SER A 73 -14.85 11.63 33.24
N TRP A 74 -13.54 11.38 33.36
CA TRP A 74 -12.64 11.26 32.20
C TRP A 74 -13.16 10.23 31.17
N PRO A 75 -12.92 10.45 29.88
CA PRO A 75 -13.40 9.57 28.82
C PRO A 75 -12.68 8.23 28.83
N ALA A 76 -13.36 7.17 28.37
CA ALA A 76 -12.71 5.90 28.11
C ALA A 76 -11.85 5.96 26.84
N PRO A 77 -10.75 5.18 26.74
CA PRO A 77 -9.90 5.14 25.55
C PRO A 77 -10.67 4.92 24.22
N GLY A 78 -11.66 4.03 24.24
CA GLY A 78 -12.50 3.74 23.06
C GLY A 78 -13.39 4.90 22.61
N GLU A 79 -13.79 5.78 23.53
CA GLU A 79 -14.55 7.00 23.22
C GLU A 79 -13.65 8.03 22.53
N VAL A 80 -12.42 8.20 23.04
CA VAL A 80 -11.40 9.07 22.42
C VAL A 80 -11.08 8.60 20.99
N VAL A 81 -10.85 7.30 20.78
CA VAL A 81 -10.63 6.74 19.44
C VAL A 81 -11.79 7.04 18.50
N ARG A 82 -13.03 6.81 18.94
CA ARG A 82 -14.23 7.04 18.13
C ARG A 82 -14.36 8.52 17.77
N ALA A 83 -14.16 9.43 18.72
CA ALA A 83 -14.26 10.87 18.52
C ALA A 83 -13.20 11.39 17.52
N CYS A 84 -11.94 10.96 17.67
CA CYS A 84 -10.84 11.32 16.78
C CYS A 84 -11.09 10.84 15.33
N ARG A 85 -11.56 9.59 15.16
CA ARG A 85 -11.91 9.05 13.84
C ARG A 85 -13.09 9.77 13.21
N GLY A 86 -14.10 10.11 14.00
CA GLY A 86 -15.26 10.89 13.54
C GLY A 86 -14.87 12.29 13.04
N ALA A 87 -13.93 12.94 13.73
CA ALA A 87 -13.41 14.24 13.32
C ALA A 87 -12.59 14.15 12.02
N LEU A 88 -11.72 13.15 11.89
CA LEU A 88 -10.97 12.90 10.64
C LEU A 88 -11.90 12.67 9.44
N ALA A 89 -13.01 11.95 9.64
CA ALA A 89 -13.97 11.67 8.56
C ALA A 89 -14.70 12.94 8.06
N LYS A 90 -14.82 13.96 8.91
CA LYS A 90 -15.47 15.25 8.59
C LYS A 90 -14.52 16.28 8.00
N MET A 91 -13.21 16.07 8.08
CA MET A 91 -12.25 16.98 7.47
C MET A 91 -12.45 16.99 5.95
N PRO A 92 -12.46 18.17 5.30
CA PRO A 92 -12.42 18.23 3.85
C PRO A 92 -11.18 17.48 3.41
N ALA A 93 -11.36 16.50 2.51
CA ALA A 93 -10.24 15.79 1.95
C ALA A 93 -9.34 16.83 1.25
N THR A 94 -8.11 17.03 1.72
CA THR A 94 -7.13 17.76 0.91
C THR A 94 -7.02 17.04 -0.42
N GLU A 95 -6.90 17.79 -1.52
CA GLU A 95 -6.95 17.24 -2.88
C GLU A 95 -5.98 16.05 -3.04
N THR A 96 -4.77 16.18 -2.49
CA THR A 96 -3.76 15.12 -2.42
C THR A 96 -4.21 13.88 -1.64
N ALA A 97 -4.87 14.05 -0.48
CA ALA A 97 -5.36 12.93 0.33
C ALA A 97 -6.63 12.29 -0.25
N ALA A 98 -7.47 13.06 -0.95
CA ALA A 98 -8.61 12.55 -1.70
C ALA A 98 -8.14 11.70 -2.87
N GLN A 99 -7.17 12.21 -3.63
CA GLN A 99 -6.58 11.55 -4.79
C GLN A 99 -5.81 10.29 -4.37
N SER A 100 -5.05 10.35 -3.27
CA SER A 100 -4.35 9.18 -2.72
C SER A 100 -5.31 8.08 -2.25
N ARG A 101 -6.43 8.44 -1.60
CA ARG A 101 -7.48 7.49 -1.23
C ARG A 101 -8.20 6.92 -2.45
N GLY A 102 -8.48 7.75 -3.44
CA GLY A 102 -9.07 7.34 -4.72
C GLY A 102 -8.21 6.33 -5.46
N GLU A 103 -6.90 6.61 -5.58
CA GLU A 103 -5.95 5.68 -6.20
C GLU A 103 -5.78 4.41 -5.37
N ALA A 104 -5.71 4.48 -4.04
CA ALA A 104 -5.65 3.29 -3.19
C ALA A 104 -6.87 2.38 -3.39
N ASN A 105 -8.07 2.95 -3.45
CA ASN A 105 -9.30 2.22 -3.73
C ASN A 105 -9.31 1.63 -5.15
N ALA A 106 -8.83 2.38 -6.14
CA ALA A 106 -8.70 1.88 -7.51
C ALA A 106 -7.73 0.70 -7.60
N ILE A 107 -6.59 0.76 -6.90
CA ILE A 107 -5.65 -0.36 -6.83
C ILE A 107 -6.29 -1.58 -6.17
N GLN A 108 -7.01 -1.39 -5.05
CA GLN A 108 -7.68 -2.52 -4.39
C GLN A 108 -8.69 -3.20 -5.32
N MET A 109 -9.49 -2.41 -6.04
CA MET A 109 -10.42 -2.91 -7.05
C MET A 109 -9.72 -3.72 -8.15
N LEU A 110 -8.51 -3.30 -8.58
CA LEU A 110 -7.72 -4.05 -9.57
C LEU A 110 -7.18 -5.37 -9.00
N ILE A 111 -6.78 -5.39 -7.73
CA ILE A 111 -6.36 -6.62 -7.04
C ILE A 111 -7.52 -7.62 -6.99
N ASP A 112 -8.70 -7.16 -6.57
CA ASP A 112 -9.89 -8.01 -6.44
C ASP A 112 -10.32 -8.57 -7.82
N TRP A 113 -10.24 -7.73 -8.86
CA TRP A 113 -10.49 -8.17 -10.24
C TRP A 113 -9.48 -9.22 -10.71
N HIS A 114 -8.19 -8.98 -10.52
CA HIS A 114 -7.14 -9.92 -10.91
C HIS A 114 -7.26 -11.24 -10.16
N ALA A 115 -7.58 -11.23 -8.86
CA ALA A 115 -7.82 -12.44 -8.10
C ALA A 115 -9.00 -13.26 -8.67
N LYS A 116 -10.02 -12.59 -9.22
CA LYS A 116 -11.20 -13.24 -9.79
C LYS A 116 -11.02 -13.72 -11.23
N PHE A 117 -10.35 -12.93 -12.07
CA PHE A 117 -10.31 -13.15 -13.53
C PHE A 117 -8.91 -13.42 -14.08
N GLY A 118 -7.85 -13.18 -13.29
CA GLY A 118 -6.46 -13.38 -13.69
C GLY A 118 -5.93 -12.37 -14.73
N THR A 119 -6.71 -11.37 -15.11
CA THR A 119 -6.40 -10.43 -16.21
C THR A 119 -6.49 -8.97 -15.75
N GLN A 120 -5.99 -8.05 -16.59
CA GLN A 120 -6.19 -6.62 -16.40
C GLN A 120 -7.68 -6.26 -16.57
N MET A 121 -8.19 -5.41 -15.67
CA MET A 121 -9.54 -4.85 -15.82
C MET A 121 -9.65 -3.99 -17.09
N PRO A 122 -10.65 -4.22 -17.97
CA PRO A 122 -10.85 -3.43 -19.18
C PRO A 122 -11.01 -1.93 -18.88
N GLY A 123 -10.33 -1.08 -19.65
CA GLY A 123 -10.42 0.38 -19.53
C GLY A 123 -9.73 1.01 -18.31
N GLN A 124 -9.16 0.21 -17.40
CA GLN A 124 -8.44 0.69 -16.20
C GLN A 124 -6.94 0.39 -16.22
N GLY A 125 -6.42 -0.07 -17.36
CA GLY A 125 -5.00 -0.36 -17.55
C GLY A 125 -4.16 0.92 -17.55
N ARG A 126 -3.26 1.04 -16.58
CA ARG A 126 -2.28 2.13 -16.52
C ARG A 126 -0.93 1.59 -16.02
N PRO A 127 0.21 2.04 -16.60
CA PRO A 127 1.54 1.54 -16.22
C PRO A 127 1.88 1.70 -14.72
N ASP A 128 1.54 2.86 -14.14
CA ASP A 128 1.76 3.18 -12.72
C ASP A 128 1.04 2.21 -11.78
N ARG A 129 -0.20 1.83 -12.13
CA ARG A 129 -0.96 0.84 -11.37
C ARG A 129 -0.41 -0.58 -11.53
N THR A 130 0.08 -0.93 -12.72
CA THR A 130 0.73 -2.23 -12.94
C THR A 130 2.02 -2.34 -12.11
N ASP A 131 2.83 -1.28 -12.08
CA ASP A 131 4.04 -1.22 -11.24
C ASP A 131 3.69 -1.35 -9.75
N GLU A 132 2.57 -0.77 -9.31
CA GLU A 132 2.03 -0.94 -7.96
C GLU A 132 1.62 -2.38 -7.65
N LEU A 133 0.93 -3.07 -8.58
CA LEU A 133 0.55 -4.46 -8.41
C LEU A 133 1.77 -5.39 -8.30
N ILE A 134 2.81 -5.13 -9.10
CA ILE A 134 4.09 -5.88 -9.01
C ILE A 134 4.75 -5.63 -7.65
N ARG A 135 4.84 -4.37 -7.22
CA ARG A 135 5.45 -4.02 -5.93
C ARG A 135 4.70 -4.61 -4.73
N ARG A 136 3.38 -4.77 -4.83
CA ARG A 136 2.56 -5.45 -3.80
C ARG A 136 2.65 -6.98 -3.85
N GLY A 137 3.36 -7.54 -4.84
CA GLY A 137 3.48 -8.99 -5.03
C GLY A 137 2.23 -9.66 -5.60
N VAL A 138 1.27 -8.88 -6.11
CA VAL A 138 0.06 -9.41 -6.75
C VAL A 138 0.39 -9.99 -8.13
N LEU A 139 1.33 -9.33 -8.81
CA LEU A 139 2.03 -9.87 -9.97
C LEU A 139 3.48 -10.15 -9.56
N ARG A 140 4.05 -11.26 -9.99
CA ARG A 140 5.43 -11.65 -9.69
C ARG A 140 6.43 -10.65 -10.25
N ASN A 141 6.24 -10.24 -11.51
CA ASN A 141 7.14 -9.36 -12.25
C ASN A 141 6.48 -8.82 -13.54
N GLU A 142 7.23 -7.99 -14.27
CA GLU A 142 6.83 -7.40 -15.55
C GLU A 142 6.54 -8.46 -16.61
N ARG A 143 7.25 -9.59 -16.63
CA ARG A 143 7.01 -10.67 -17.60
C ARG A 143 5.66 -11.34 -17.39
N GLU A 144 5.30 -11.66 -16.15
CA GLU A 144 3.96 -12.17 -15.84
C GLU A 144 2.88 -11.14 -16.19
N ALA A 145 3.09 -9.87 -15.83
CA ALA A 145 2.18 -8.79 -16.15
C ALA A 145 1.92 -8.70 -17.66
N ARG A 146 2.97 -8.75 -18.49
CA ARG A 146 2.87 -8.76 -19.95
C ARG A 146 2.08 -9.95 -20.47
N PHE A 147 2.39 -11.16 -19.98
CA PHE A 147 1.69 -12.38 -20.40
C PHE A 147 0.17 -12.31 -20.10
N LYS A 148 -0.19 -11.72 -18.96
CA LYS A 148 -1.59 -11.51 -18.54
C LYS A 148 -2.25 -10.27 -19.16
N GLY A 149 -1.58 -9.59 -20.08
CA GLY A 149 -2.12 -8.44 -20.83
C GLY A 149 -2.17 -7.13 -20.05
N PHE A 150 -1.38 -6.98 -18.99
CA PHE A 150 -1.28 -5.72 -18.26
C PHE A 150 -0.49 -4.67 -19.04
N VAL A 151 -0.87 -3.41 -18.88
CA VAL A 151 -0.18 -2.28 -19.51
C VAL A 151 1.13 -2.02 -18.75
N LEU A 152 2.25 -1.99 -19.47
CA LEU A 152 3.59 -1.75 -18.92
C LEU A 152 4.15 -0.41 -19.35
N SER A 153 4.98 0.19 -18.49
CA SER A 153 5.78 1.36 -18.87
C SER A 153 6.92 0.93 -19.82
N PRO A 154 7.47 1.84 -20.65
CA PRO A 154 8.62 1.51 -21.51
C PRO A 154 9.81 0.94 -20.73
N ALA A 155 10.07 1.46 -19.53
CA ALA A 155 11.11 0.96 -18.64
C ALA A 155 10.82 -0.45 -18.12
N ALA A 156 9.56 -0.73 -17.74
CA ALA A 156 9.12 -2.07 -17.34
C ALA A 156 9.22 -3.06 -18.51
N GLN A 157 8.86 -2.63 -19.73
CA GLN A 157 8.96 -3.44 -20.95
C GLN A 157 10.39 -3.87 -21.25
N ALA A 158 11.38 -3.01 -20.99
CA ALA A 158 12.79 -3.34 -21.19
C ALA A 158 13.25 -4.50 -20.27
N ARG A 159 12.78 -4.52 -19.01
CA ARG A 159 13.14 -5.53 -18.01
C ARG A 159 12.55 -6.92 -18.29
N VAL A 160 11.51 -7.02 -19.11
CA VAL A 160 10.86 -8.31 -19.44
C VAL A 160 11.84 -9.30 -20.09
N LYS A 161 12.78 -8.80 -20.89
CA LYS A 161 13.70 -9.65 -21.69
C LYS A 161 14.61 -10.51 -20.82
N ASP A 162 14.97 -10.00 -19.64
CA ASP A 162 15.93 -10.66 -18.74
C ASP A 162 15.25 -11.57 -17.71
N GLN A 163 13.92 -11.65 -17.73
CA GLN A 163 13.13 -12.39 -16.74
C GLN A 163 12.74 -13.76 -17.28
N ALA A 164 12.84 -14.79 -16.45
CA ALA A 164 12.36 -16.12 -16.82
C ALA A 164 10.82 -16.15 -16.95
N PRO A 165 10.25 -16.92 -17.91
CA PRO A 165 8.81 -17.09 -18.05
C PRO A 165 8.18 -17.71 -16.80
N SER A 166 6.90 -17.41 -16.60
CA SER A 166 6.12 -18.11 -15.59
C SER A 166 5.81 -19.55 -16.04
N ARG A 167 5.44 -20.42 -15.09
CA ARG A 167 5.02 -21.79 -15.44
C ARG A 167 3.82 -21.79 -16.38
N ALA A 168 2.83 -20.93 -16.13
CA ALA A 168 1.65 -20.82 -16.97
C ALA A 168 1.96 -20.30 -18.40
N GLU A 169 2.91 -19.36 -18.52
CA GLU A 169 3.40 -18.89 -19.83
C GLU A 169 4.11 -20.01 -20.59
N TRP A 170 4.93 -20.79 -19.90
CA TRP A 170 5.62 -21.94 -20.47
C TRP A 170 4.64 -23.02 -20.95
N ASP A 171 3.70 -23.42 -20.09
CA ASP A 171 2.70 -24.43 -20.43
C ASP A 171 1.83 -23.99 -21.62
N HIS A 172 1.52 -22.69 -21.71
CA HIS A 172 0.83 -22.12 -22.88
C HIS A 172 1.68 -22.22 -24.15
N HIS A 173 2.97 -21.87 -24.08
CA HIS A 173 3.90 -22.00 -25.20
C HIS A 173 4.00 -23.44 -25.71
N VAL A 174 4.19 -24.41 -24.80
CA VAL A 174 4.20 -25.85 -25.12
C VAL A 174 2.90 -26.26 -25.82
N ALA A 175 1.75 -25.85 -25.29
CA ALA A 175 0.46 -26.20 -25.87
C ALA A 175 0.28 -25.66 -27.29
N VAL A 176 0.75 -24.44 -27.57
CA VAL A 176 0.75 -23.83 -28.90
C VAL A 176 1.67 -24.60 -29.85
N MET A 177 2.91 -24.87 -29.44
CA MET A 177 3.89 -25.58 -30.28
C MET A 177 3.43 -27.01 -30.60
N ALA A 178 2.92 -27.75 -29.61
CA ALA A 178 2.34 -29.07 -29.81
C ALA A 178 1.17 -29.05 -30.81
N SER A 179 0.32 -28.01 -30.74
CA SER A 179 -0.80 -27.85 -31.68
C SER A 179 -0.34 -27.52 -33.10
N LEU A 180 0.73 -26.75 -33.26
CA LEU A 180 1.26 -26.38 -34.59
C LEU A 180 1.97 -27.56 -35.26
N ASP A 181 2.71 -28.34 -34.48
CA ASP A 181 3.50 -29.45 -35.00
C ASP A 181 2.72 -30.78 -35.08
N GLY A 182 1.51 -30.83 -34.50
CA GLY A 182 0.70 -32.05 -34.42
C GLY A 182 1.32 -33.13 -33.52
N ARG A 183 2.12 -32.73 -32.53
CA ARG A 183 2.87 -33.60 -31.62
C ARG A 183 2.24 -33.63 -30.22
N SER A 184 2.66 -34.58 -29.38
CA SER A 184 2.20 -34.61 -27.99
C SER A 184 2.84 -33.46 -27.17
N ARG A 185 2.13 -32.99 -26.15
CA ARG A 185 2.64 -31.93 -25.26
C ARG A 185 3.88 -32.35 -24.49
N ASP A 186 3.95 -33.61 -24.09
CA ASP A 186 5.07 -34.13 -23.28
C ASP A 186 6.35 -34.21 -24.09
N GLU A 187 6.28 -34.63 -25.36
CA GLU A 187 7.43 -34.64 -26.27
C GLU A 187 7.97 -33.22 -26.50
N VAL A 188 7.07 -32.26 -26.76
CA VAL A 188 7.43 -30.86 -27.00
C VAL A 188 7.99 -30.19 -25.74
N ASP A 189 7.41 -30.43 -24.55
CA ASP A 189 7.94 -29.91 -23.29
C ASP A 189 9.35 -30.45 -23.01
N PHE A 190 9.56 -31.76 -23.22
CA PHE A 190 10.87 -32.38 -23.02
C PHE A 190 11.94 -31.78 -23.94
N GLU A 191 11.65 -31.64 -25.23
CA GLU A 191 12.57 -31.03 -26.20
C GLU A 191 12.89 -29.58 -25.85
N LEU A 192 11.87 -28.76 -25.58
CA LEU A 192 12.06 -27.35 -25.23
C LEU A 192 12.86 -27.17 -23.94
N GLN A 193 12.66 -28.03 -22.94
CA GLN A 193 13.45 -28.02 -21.72
C GLN A 193 14.90 -28.46 -21.96
N ASP A 194 15.12 -29.47 -22.79
CA ASP A 194 16.46 -29.96 -23.14
C ASP A 194 17.23 -28.89 -23.94
N ASP A 195 16.58 -28.24 -24.90
CA ASP A 195 17.15 -27.12 -25.65
C ASP A 195 17.49 -25.94 -24.76
N ALA A 196 16.61 -25.58 -23.81
CA ALA A 196 16.87 -24.51 -22.85
C ALA A 196 18.04 -24.84 -21.90
N ARG A 197 18.27 -26.12 -21.58
CA ARG A 197 19.44 -26.57 -20.79
C ARG A 197 20.73 -26.55 -21.60
N ARG A 198 20.67 -26.94 -22.88
CA ARG A 198 21.83 -26.96 -23.79
C ARG A 198 22.25 -25.55 -24.23
N ASN A 199 21.26 -24.68 -24.42
CA ASN A 199 21.43 -23.30 -24.82
C ASN A 199 20.80 -22.37 -23.76
N PRO A 200 21.39 -22.27 -22.55
CA PRO A 200 20.90 -21.32 -21.57
C PRO A 200 20.97 -19.91 -22.19
N PRO A 201 19.97 -19.04 -21.94
CA PRO A 201 20.04 -17.67 -22.40
C PRO A 201 21.31 -17.05 -21.82
N THR A 202 22.31 -16.86 -22.67
CA THR A 202 23.58 -16.26 -22.31
C THR A 202 23.29 -14.91 -21.66
N THR A 203 23.69 -14.74 -20.41
CA THR A 203 23.99 -13.41 -19.88
C THR A 203 24.85 -12.71 -20.93
N PHE A 204 24.29 -11.68 -21.54
CA PHE A 204 24.88 -10.96 -22.67
C PHE A 204 26.34 -10.58 -22.35
N GLN A 205 27.30 -11.21 -23.02
CA GLN A 205 28.57 -10.56 -23.26
C GLN A 205 28.27 -9.31 -24.10
N HIS A 206 28.70 -8.17 -23.58
CA HIS A 206 28.61 -6.86 -24.20
C HIS A 206 28.92 -6.92 -25.70
N ALA A 207 27.95 -6.54 -26.53
CA ALA A 207 28.19 -6.07 -27.89
C ALA A 207 28.80 -4.65 -27.84
N GLY A 208 29.94 -4.51 -27.15
CA GLY A 208 30.69 -3.27 -26.97
C GLY A 208 32.15 -3.33 -27.43
N ASP A 209 32.73 -4.52 -27.65
CA ASP A 209 34.17 -4.67 -27.94
C ASP A 209 34.49 -5.15 -29.37
N VAL A 210 33.71 -4.75 -30.38
CA VAL A 210 34.02 -5.09 -31.79
C VAL A 210 34.37 -3.85 -32.66
N PHE A 211 34.38 -2.64 -32.09
CA PHE A 211 34.82 -1.45 -32.82
C PHE A 211 35.82 -0.62 -32.00
N GLY A 212 37.04 -1.12 -31.88
CA GLY A 212 38.11 -0.44 -31.15
C GLY A 212 39.51 -1.04 -31.34
N ALA A 213 39.85 -1.54 -32.53
CA ALA A 213 41.23 -1.93 -32.84
C ALA A 213 41.48 -1.86 -34.36
N ALA A 214 41.61 -0.64 -34.87
CA ALA A 214 42.30 -0.36 -36.14
C ALA A 214 42.78 1.11 -36.11
N ALA A 215 43.85 1.36 -35.37
CA ALA A 215 44.67 2.54 -35.50
C ALA A 215 46.11 2.14 -35.20
N GLU A 216 46.79 1.67 -36.24
CA GLU A 216 48.22 1.91 -36.54
C GLU A 216 48.42 1.73 -38.05
#